data_AF-A0AAV3VB12-F1
#
_entry.id   AF-A0AAV3VB12-F1
#
_cell.length_a   1.000
_cell.length_b   1.000
_cell.length_c   1.000
_cell.angle_alpha   90.00
_cell.angle_beta   90.00
_cell.angle_gamma   90.00
#
_symmetry.space_group_name_H-M   'P 1'
#
loop_
_entity.id
_entity.type
_entity.pdbx_description
1 polymer ?
#
loop_
_entity_poly.entity_id
_entity_poly.type
_entity_poly.pdbx_seq_one_letter_code
_entity_poly.pdbx_strand_id
1 'polypeptide(L)' 'MHDITILFKIGGAGILLVVLDKVLTSSGKGEIAAITNIAGVVIILLMIVSIIGDLFSTVKTMFVM' A
#
# COMPACT_ATOMS: atom_id res chain seq x y z
N MET A 1 -3.25 -12.65 16.18
CA MET A 1 -3.23 -13.09 14.77
C MET A 1 -3.36 -11.93 13.77
N HIS A 2 -3.22 -10.67 14.21
CA HIS A 2 -3.45 -9.47 13.36
C HIS A 2 -2.20 -9.00 12.61
N ASP A 3 -0.99 -9.25 13.13
CA ASP A 3 0.25 -8.62 12.63
C ASP A 3 0.60 -9.02 11.19
N ILE A 4 0.35 -10.29 10.85
CA ILE A 4 0.67 -10.84 9.52
C ILE A 4 -0.32 -10.32 8.46
N THR A 5 -1.55 -9.99 8.85
CA THR A 5 -2.58 -9.50 7.90
C THR A 5 -2.18 -8.17 7.29
N ILE A 6 -1.56 -7.29 8.08
CA ILE A 6 -1.07 -5.99 7.61
C ILE A 6 0.05 -6.18 6.59
N LEU A 7 1.00 -7.08 6.88
CA LEU A 7 2.09 -7.40 5.96
C LEU A 7 1.59 -8.00 4.64
N PHE A 8 0.58 -8.89 4.69
CA PHE A 8 -0.05 -9.41 3.47
C PHE A 8 -0.80 -8.34 2.68
N LYS A 9 -1.44 -7.37 3.35
CA LYS A 9 -2.18 -6.30 2.68
C LYS A 9 -1.24 -5.37 1.90
N ILE A 10 -0.13 -4.96 2.51
CA ILE A 10 0.88 -4.11 1.85
C ILE A 10 1.65 -4.89 0.80
N GLY A 11 2.12 -6.10 1.12
CA GLY A 11 2.85 -6.96 0.18
C GLY A 11 2.01 -7.35 -1.03
N GLY A 12 0.73 -7.67 -0.82
CA GLY A 12 -0.24 -7.97 -1.88
C GLY A 12 -0.49 -6.78 -2.80
N ALA A 13 -0.62 -5.56 -2.24
CA ALA A 13 -0.72 -4.34 -3.04
C ALA A 13 0.53 -4.10 -3.90
N GLY A 14 1.73 -4.37 -3.37
CA GLY A 14 2.99 -4.28 -4.11
C GLY A 14 3.08 -5.29 -5.27
N ILE A 15 2.69 -6.55 -5.03
CA ILE A 15 2.64 -7.57 -6.10
C ILE A 15 1.66 -7.15 -7.20
N LEU A 16 0.47 -6.67 -6.83
CA LEU A 16 -0.52 -6.15 -7.78
C LEU A 16 0.04 -5.03 -8.64
N LEU A 17 0.75 -4.08 -8.03
CA LEU A 17 1.40 -2.96 -8.72
C LEU A 17 2.36 -3.45 -9.82
N VAL A 18 3.22 -4.42 -9.47
CA VAL A 18 4.19 -5.00 -10.41
C VAL A 18 3.50 -5.76 -11.54
N VAL A 19 2.42 -6.48 -11.24
CA VAL A 19 1.65 -7.19 -12.27
C VAL A 19 0.98 -6.19 -13.21
N LEU A 20 0.38 -5.12 -12.69
CA LEU A 20 -0.24 -4.06 -13.50
C LEU A 20 0.77 -3.36 -14.40
N ASP A 21 1.95 -3.02 -13.88
CA ASP A 21 3.03 -2.40 -14.63
C ASP A 21 3.47 -3.29 -15.81
N LYS A 22 3.67 -4.59 -15.57
CA LYS A 22 3.99 -5.57 -16.62
C LYS A 22 2.90 -5.65 -17.68
N VAL A 23 1.64 -5.73 -17.28
CA VAL A 23 0.49 -5.86 -18.20
C VAL A 23 0.33 -4.60 -19.06
N LEU A 24 0.45 -3.41 -18.46
CA LEU A 24 0.35 -2.13 -19.16
C LEU A 24 1.51 -1.95 -20.15
N THR A 25 2.73 -2.29 -19.72
CA THR A 25 3.92 -2.23 -20.57
C THR A 25 3.83 -3.23 -21.72
N SER A 26 3.38 -4.47 -21.47
CA SER A 26 3.18 -5.47 -22.53
C SER A 26 2.08 -5.09 -23.52
N SER A 27 1.15 -4.21 -23.13
CA SER A 27 0.08 -3.69 -23.99
C SER A 27 0.51 -2.47 -24.82
N GLY A 28 1.79 -2.09 -24.79
CA GLY A 28 2.31 -0.90 -25.48
C GLY A 28 1.95 0.42 -24.79
N LYS A 29 1.43 0.39 -23.56
CA LYS A 29 0.96 1.57 -22.80
C LYS A 29 1.97 1.97 -21.72
N GLY A 30 3.23 2.14 -22.10
CA GLY A 30 4.33 2.45 -21.17
C GLY A 30 4.14 3.75 -20.37
N GLU A 31 3.59 4.79 -20.99
CA GLU A 31 3.30 6.06 -20.31
C GLU A 31 2.24 5.89 -19.20
N ILE A 32 1.20 5.07 -19.47
CA ILE A 32 0.15 4.77 -18.49
C ILE A 32 0.70 3.88 -17.37
N ALA A 33 1.61 2.95 -17.69
CA ALA A 33 2.29 2.14 -16.68
C ALA A 33 3.06 3.02 -15.68
N ALA A 34 3.82 4.00 -16.18
CA ALA A 34 4.58 4.92 -15.33
C ALA A 34 3.66 5.75 -14.38
N ILE A 35 2.58 6.31 -14.90
CA ILE A 35 1.59 7.06 -14.11
C ILE A 35 0.93 6.15 -13.06
N THR A 36 0.60 4.91 -13.45
CA THR A 36 0.00 3.91 -12.56
C THR A 36 0.98 3.53 -11.44
N ASN A 37 2.27 3.41 -11.74
CA ASN A 37 3.31 3.10 -10.75
C ASN A 37 3.40 4.21 -9.68
N ILE A 38 3.46 5.46 -10.11
CA ILE A 38 3.45 6.63 -9.20
C ILE A 38 2.17 6.63 -8.34
N ALA A 39 1.00 6.46 -8.95
CA ALA A 39 -0.27 6.43 -8.23
C ALA A 39 -0.33 5.27 -7.22
N GLY A 40 0.14 4.08 -7.60
CA GLY A 40 0.19 2.92 -6.72
C GLY A 40 1.11 3.13 -5.52
N VAL A 41 2.28 3.74 -5.72
CA VAL A 41 3.19 4.09 -4.61
C VAL A 41 2.52 5.06 -3.65
N VAL A 42 1.86 6.10 -4.15
CA VAL A 42 1.11 7.07 -3.32
C VAL A 42 0.03 6.36 -2.50
N ILE A 43 -0.74 5.45 -3.10
CA ILE A 43 -1.78 4.69 -2.39
C ILE A 43 -1.18 3.82 -1.27
N ILE A 44 -0.04 3.16 -1.52
CA ILE A 44 0.66 2.36 -0.51
C ILE A 44 1.12 3.25 0.64
N LEU A 45 1.68 4.43 0.34
CA LEU A 45 2.09 5.39 1.37
C LEU A 45 0.91 5.85 2.24
N LEU A 46 -0.24 6.15 1.64
CA LEU A 46 -1.45 6.51 2.39
C LEU A 46 -1.92 5.37 3.30
N MET A 47 -1.83 4.12 2.84
CA MET A 47 -2.17 2.96 3.66
C MET A 47 -1.26 2.84 4.88
N ILE A 48 0.04 3.10 4.72
CA ILE A 48 1.02 3.09 5.82
C ILE A 48 0.70 4.20 6.83
N VAL A 49 0.36 5.41 6.37
CA VAL A 49 -0.01 6.52 7.25
C VAL A 49 -1.21 6.18 8.13
N SER A 50 -2.26 5.55 7.56
CA SER A 50 -3.41 5.11 8.35
C SER A 50 -3.03 4.07 9.41
N ILE A 51 -2.18 3.09 9.07
CA ILE A 51 -1.71 2.07 10.02
C ILE A 51 -0.95 2.71 11.17
N ILE A 52 -0.08 3.68 10.87
CA ILE A 52 0.64 4.44 11.90
C ILE A 52 -0.36 5.20 12.78
N GLY A 53 -1.38 5.83 12.19
CA GLY A 53 -2.44 6.53 12.93
C GLY A 53 -3.18 5.61 13.92
N ASP A 54 -3.54 4.40 13.48
CA ASP A 54 -4.20 3.40 14.32
C ASP A 54 -3.31 2.95 15.48
N LEU A 55 -2.00 2.80 15.22
CA LEU A 55 -1.03 2.47 16.26
C LEU A 55 -0.92 3.59 17.29
N PHE A 56 -0.82 4.85 16.85
CA PHE A 56 -0.80 6.01 17.75
C PHE A 56 -2.08 6.12 18.57
N SER A 57 -3.23 5.87 17.96
CA SER A 57 -4.52 5.85 18.66
C SER A 57 -4.54 4.79 19.76
N THR A 58 -4.09 3.57 19.42
CA THR A 58 -3.99 2.45 20.37
C THR A 58 -3.07 2.79 21.54
N VAL A 59 -1.89 3.35 21.27
CA VAL A 59 -0.95 3.79 22.30
C VAL A 59 -1.59 4.86 23.18
N LYS A 60 -2.24 5.87 22.60
CA LYS A 60 -2.91 6.94 23.35
C LYS A 60 -4.00 6.38 24.26
N THR A 61 -4.81 5.43 23.80
CA THR A 61 -5.86 4.79 24.62
C THR A 61 -5.28 4.05 25.83
N MET A 62 -4.13 3.40 25.68
CA MET A 62 -3.46 2.69 26.78
C MET A 62 -2.92 3.61 27.87
N PHE A 63 -2.59 4.86 27.54
CA PHE A 63 -2.07 5.86 28.50
C PHE A 63 -3.13 6.81 29.06
N VAL A 64 -4.33 6.86 28.45
CA VAL A 64 -5.45 7.71 28.88
C VAL A 64 -6.44 6.95 29.78
N MET A 65 -6.34 5.61 29.83
CA MET A 65 -7.07 4.75 30.77
C MET A 65 -6.25 4.54 32.06
#